data_AF-Q97U47-F1
#
_entry.id   AF-Q97U47-F1
#
_cell.length_a   1.000
_cell.length_b   1.000
_cell.length_c   1.000
_cell.angle_alpha   90.00
_cell.angle_beta   90.00
_cell.angle_gamma   90.00
#
_symmetry.space_group_name_H-M   'P 1'
#
loop_
_entity.id
_entity.type
_entity.pdbx_description
1 polymer ?
#
loop_
_entity_poly.entity_id
_entity_poly.type
_entity_poly.pdbx_seq_one_letter_code
_entity_poly.pdbx_strand_id
1 'polypeptide(L)'
;MKTSILALTLVGAFLAGLATAGVAGYGPLAYISYHIMVSQQKGQAQVIPAYINLGNLTAGEKGNITATAAINISTNGTYTIDLLHADKLQKIFSNFTVELKINNYTIILTLENDSAHVSLVNGSYNVSILIIYQVSQHPSGDLNVNNEPLLIIHPQGEDNNS
;
A
#
# COMPACT_ATOMS: atom_id res chain seq x y z
N MET A 1 76.47 -1.91 46.15
CA MET A 1 76.09 -2.50 44.84
C MET A 1 74.91 -1.70 44.32
N LYS A 2 75.12 -0.89 43.30
CA LYS A 2 74.62 -1.09 41.91
C LYS A 2 73.13 -0.73 41.74
N THR A 3 72.94 0.16 40.75
CA THR A 3 71.77 0.31 39.87
C THR A 3 70.48 0.97 40.39
N SER A 4 70.42 2.27 40.14
CA SER A 4 69.30 2.98 39.48
C SER A 4 68.73 2.21 38.27
N ILE A 5 67.45 2.44 37.92
CA ILE A 5 66.94 2.95 36.62
C ILE A 5 65.51 2.46 36.28
N LEU A 6 64.62 3.45 36.12
CA LEU A 6 63.58 3.69 35.11
C LEU A 6 62.56 2.59 34.75
N ALA A 7 61.35 2.86 34.26
CA ALA A 7 60.49 4.04 34.07
C ALA A 7 59.23 3.52 33.34
N LEU A 8 58.30 4.44 33.03
CA LEU A 8 57.19 4.32 32.07
C LEU A 8 56.00 3.51 32.62
N THR A 9 54.77 3.99 32.66
CA THR A 9 53.92 4.77 31.71
C THR A 9 52.60 5.03 32.49
N LEU A 10 51.66 5.93 32.21
CA LEU A 10 51.31 6.78 31.08
C LEU A 10 50.30 7.82 31.60
N VAL A 11 50.38 9.03 31.07
CA VAL A 11 49.40 10.11 31.18
C VAL A 11 48.04 9.68 30.60
N GLY A 12 46.94 10.12 31.21
CA GLY A 12 45.61 9.99 30.59
C GLY A 12 44.48 10.57 31.44
N ALA A 13 44.38 11.90 31.49
CA ALA A 13 43.17 12.58 31.95
C ALA A 13 42.01 12.26 31.01
N PHE A 14 40.92 11.70 31.52
CA PHE A 14 39.67 11.62 30.79
C PHE A 14 38.52 11.56 31.78
N LEU A 15 37.82 12.68 31.97
CA LEU A 15 36.36 12.75 32.01
C LEU A 15 35.99 14.19 31.65
N ALA A 16 36.12 14.54 30.37
CA ALA A 16 35.30 15.60 29.81
C ALA A 16 33.86 15.09 29.91
N GLY A 17 33.17 15.50 30.98
CA GLY A 17 31.72 15.31 31.11
C GLY A 17 31.07 16.01 29.92
N LEU A 18 30.67 15.23 28.92
CA LEU A 18 29.84 15.70 27.84
C LEU A 18 28.55 16.20 28.47
N ALA A 19 28.39 17.52 28.53
CA ALA A 19 27.11 18.15 28.75
C ALA A 19 26.24 17.79 27.54
N THR A 20 25.47 16.70 27.64
CA THR A 20 24.36 16.46 26.75
C THR A 20 23.27 17.45 27.13
N ALA A 21 23.27 18.61 26.48
CA ALA A 21 22.08 19.45 26.40
C ALA A 21 21.02 18.67 25.58
N GLY A 22 20.36 17.72 26.23
CA GLY A 22 19.14 17.14 25.73
C GLY A 22 18.07 18.22 25.84
N VAL A 23 17.72 18.82 24.71
CA VAL A 23 16.51 19.65 24.58
C VAL A 23 15.37 18.84 25.19
N ALA A 24 14.68 19.39 26.19
CA ALA A 24 13.50 18.78 26.76
C ALA A 24 12.52 18.52 25.61
N GLY A 25 12.42 17.25 25.20
CA GLY A 25 11.60 16.84 24.08
C GLY A 25 10.15 17.07 24.42
N TYR A 26 9.59 18.19 23.94
CA TYR A 26 8.16 18.32 23.76
C TYR A 26 7.77 17.34 22.65
N GLY A 27 7.19 16.23 23.06
CA GLY A 27 6.59 15.24 22.18
C GLY A 27 5.09 15.15 22.51
N PRO A 28 4.23 14.89 21.52
CA PRO A 28 2.82 14.68 21.78
C PRO A 28 2.65 13.47 22.72
N LEU A 29 1.83 13.64 23.76
CA LEU A 29 1.52 12.60 24.74
C LEU A 29 0.67 11.46 24.17
N ALA A 30 0.06 11.69 23.00
CA ALA A 30 -0.64 10.69 22.23
C ALA A 30 -0.71 11.13 20.77
N TYR A 31 -0.62 10.17 19.87
CA TYR A 31 -1.03 10.34 18.48
C TYR A 31 -2.39 9.66 18.34
N ILE A 32 -3.35 10.39 17.78
CA ILE A 32 -4.63 9.80 17.37
C ILE A 32 -4.60 9.66 15.85
N SER A 33 -4.91 8.45 15.38
CA SER A 33 -5.17 8.18 13.97
C SER A 33 -6.60 7.68 13.89
N TYR A 34 -7.42 8.35 13.09
CA TYR A 34 -8.82 8.02 12.90
C TYR A 34 -9.07 7.79 11.42
N HIS A 35 -9.83 6.74 11.12
CA HIS A 35 -10.44 6.54 9.81
C HIS A 35 -11.93 6.83 9.99
N ILE A 36 -12.38 8.01 9.58
CA ILE A 36 -13.82 8.32 9.57
C ILE A 36 -14.43 7.51 8.42
N MET A 37 -15.18 6.46 8.74
CA MET A 37 -16.09 5.87 7.78
C MET A 37 -17.19 6.90 7.52
N VAL A 38 -17.08 7.64 6.43
CA VAL A 38 -18.15 8.51 5.96
C VAL A 38 -19.32 7.58 5.68
N SER A 39 -20.45 7.79 6.37
CA SER A 39 -21.69 7.09 6.10
C SER A 39 -21.96 7.18 4.60
N GLN A 40 -21.83 6.04 3.90
CA GLN A 40 -22.03 5.97 2.46
C GLN A 40 -23.33 6.69 2.12
N GLN A 41 -23.31 7.57 1.11
CA GLN A 41 -24.53 8.09 0.48
C GLN A 41 -25.46 6.91 0.24
N LYS A 42 -26.47 6.68 1.09
CA LYS A 42 -27.38 5.51 1.09
C LYS A 42 -26.83 4.34 0.24
N GLY A 43 -25.74 3.74 0.71
CA GLY A 43 -24.78 3.00 -0.11
C GLY A 43 -25.38 1.80 -0.85
N GLN A 44 -25.31 1.84 -2.18
CA GLN A 44 -25.67 0.72 -3.06
C GLN A 44 -24.72 -0.47 -2.91
N ALA A 45 -23.55 -0.31 -2.27
CA ALA A 45 -22.65 -1.41 -1.95
C ALA A 45 -21.81 -1.12 -0.69
N GLN A 46 -21.58 -2.10 0.18
CA GLN A 46 -20.64 -2.06 1.31
C GLN A 46 -19.41 -2.93 0.99
N VAL A 47 -18.21 -2.46 1.28
CA VAL A 47 -16.95 -3.17 0.96
C VAL A 47 -16.13 -3.42 2.23
N ILE A 48 -15.65 -4.65 2.40
CA ILE A 48 -14.61 -5.03 3.34
C ILE A 48 -13.32 -5.22 2.52
N PRO A 49 -12.34 -4.30 2.63
CA PRO A 49 -11.19 -4.29 1.75
C PRO A 49 -10.22 -5.43 2.06
N ALA A 50 -9.49 -5.86 1.03
CA ALA A 50 -8.32 -6.72 1.18
C ALA A 50 -7.07 -5.86 1.40
N TYR A 51 -6.19 -6.31 2.30
CA TYR A 51 -4.87 -5.71 2.48
C TYR A 51 -3.82 -6.52 1.73
N ILE A 52 -3.11 -5.86 0.82
CA ILE A 52 -2.11 -6.49 -0.03
C ILE A 52 -0.75 -5.89 0.32
N ASN A 53 0.20 -6.76 0.66
CA ASN A 53 1.58 -6.37 0.92
C ASN A 53 2.50 -7.15 -0.01
N LEU A 54 3.15 -6.45 -0.93
CA LEU A 54 4.11 -7.05 -1.87
C LEU A 54 5.49 -7.29 -1.22
N GLY A 55 5.75 -6.75 -0.03
CA GLY A 55 7.03 -6.82 0.64
C GLY A 55 8.08 -5.90 0.03
N ASN A 56 9.36 -6.23 0.26
CA ASN A 56 10.48 -5.52 -0.33
C ASN A 56 10.78 -6.13 -1.70
N LEU A 57 10.66 -5.32 -2.75
CA LEU A 57 10.88 -5.76 -4.13
C LEU A 57 12.20 -5.21 -4.68
N THR A 58 12.82 -5.98 -5.57
CA THR A 58 14.03 -5.61 -6.31
C THR A 58 13.75 -5.37 -7.79
N ALA A 59 14.64 -4.64 -8.47
CA ALA A 59 14.49 -4.34 -9.89
C ALA A 59 14.45 -5.63 -10.73
N GLY A 60 13.50 -5.73 -11.66
CA GLY A 60 13.29 -6.92 -12.49
C GLY A 60 12.58 -8.09 -11.79
N GLU A 61 12.29 -7.98 -10.49
CA GLU A 61 11.63 -9.04 -9.72
C GLU A 61 10.23 -9.33 -10.26
N LYS A 62 9.88 -10.61 -10.32
CA LYS A 62 8.57 -11.09 -10.75
C LYS A 62 7.90 -11.77 -9.58
N GLY A 63 6.61 -11.55 -9.44
CA GLY A 63 5.85 -12.19 -8.38
C GLY A 63 4.36 -12.21 -8.67
N ASN A 64 3.66 -12.93 -7.80
CA ASN A 64 2.22 -12.84 -7.71
C ASN A 64 1.79 -12.90 -6.24
N ILE A 65 0.63 -12.34 -5.95
CA ILE A 65 0.01 -12.38 -4.63
C ILE A 65 -1.50 -12.50 -4.79
N THR A 66 -2.12 -13.23 -3.87
CA THR A 66 -3.57 -13.34 -3.80
C THR A 66 -4.10 -12.72 -2.52
N ALA A 67 -5.25 -12.07 -2.62
CA ALA A 67 -5.99 -11.58 -1.48
C ALA A 67 -7.51 -11.76 -1.68
N THR A 68 -8.27 -11.68 -0.59
CA THR A 68 -9.72 -11.82 -0.64
C THR A 68 -10.37 -10.60 -0.01
N ALA A 69 -11.27 -9.96 -0.75
CA ALA A 69 -12.15 -8.92 -0.26
C ALA A 69 -13.59 -9.46 -0.18
N ALA A 70 -14.45 -8.79 0.59
CA ALA A 70 -15.87 -9.06 0.56
C ALA A 70 -16.63 -7.79 0.15
N ILE A 71 -17.60 -7.95 -0.75
CA ILE A 71 -18.50 -6.88 -1.18
C ILE A 71 -19.95 -7.30 -0.91
N ASN A 72 -20.76 -6.37 -0.43
CA ASN A 72 -22.19 -6.54 -0.26
C ASN A 72 -22.88 -5.55 -1.19
N ILE A 73 -23.61 -6.05 -2.18
CA ILE A 73 -24.35 -5.28 -3.16
C ILE A 73 -25.78 -5.14 -2.67
N SER A 74 -26.22 -3.91 -2.42
CA SER A 74 -27.56 -3.59 -1.92
C SER A 74 -28.61 -3.51 -3.03
N THR A 75 -28.19 -3.23 -4.27
CA THR A 75 -29.08 -3.02 -5.43
C THR A 75 -28.53 -3.69 -6.67
N ASN A 76 -29.40 -4.33 -7.46
CA ASN A 76 -29.00 -4.85 -8.76
C ASN A 76 -28.54 -3.71 -9.67
N GLY A 77 -27.46 -3.91 -10.42
CA GLY A 77 -26.98 -2.89 -11.35
C GLY A 77 -25.64 -3.25 -11.98
N THR A 78 -25.18 -2.35 -12.84
CA THR A 78 -23.81 -2.39 -13.37
C THR A 78 -22.90 -1.56 -12.47
N TYR A 79 -21.77 -2.16 -12.12
CA TYR A 79 -20.73 -1.56 -11.30
C TYR A 79 -19.46 -1.42 -12.14
N THR A 80 -18.76 -0.31 -11.95
CA THR A 80 -17.43 -0.09 -12.49
C THR A 80 -16.40 -0.49 -11.44
N ILE A 81 -15.36 -1.19 -11.86
CA ILE A 81 -14.18 -1.48 -11.05
C ILE A 81 -12.97 -0.85 -11.72
N ASP A 82 -12.26 -0.01 -10.97
CA ASP A 82 -11.07 0.69 -11.44
C ASP A 82 -9.82 0.26 -10.67
N LEU A 83 -8.72 0.10 -11.41
CA LEU A 83 -7.35 0.03 -10.93
C LEU A 83 -6.82 1.46 -10.79
N LEU A 84 -6.64 1.89 -9.56
CA LEU A 84 -6.16 3.23 -9.26
C LEU A 84 -4.67 3.37 -9.51
N HIS A 85 -4.25 4.59 -9.78
CA HIS A 85 -2.84 4.98 -9.87
C HIS A 85 -2.04 4.26 -10.97
N ALA A 86 -2.67 3.83 -12.06
CA ALA A 86 -2.01 3.20 -13.21
C ALA A 86 -0.77 4.00 -13.68
N ASP A 87 -0.87 5.32 -13.73
CA ASP A 87 0.24 6.22 -14.09
C ASP A 87 1.45 6.19 -13.16
N LYS A 88 1.24 5.92 -11.87
CA LYS A 88 2.33 5.72 -10.91
C LYS A 88 2.87 4.31 -11.04
N LEU A 89 1.98 3.32 -11.15
CA LEU A 89 2.34 1.90 -11.23
C LEU A 89 3.20 1.61 -12.48
N GLN A 90 2.92 2.23 -13.63
CA GLN A 90 3.75 2.07 -14.86
C GLN A 90 5.19 2.56 -14.73
N LYS A 91 5.48 3.45 -13.76
CA LYS A 91 6.84 3.93 -13.50
C LYS A 91 7.65 2.94 -12.66
N ILE A 92 6.97 2.07 -11.92
CA ILE A 92 7.57 1.10 -10.99
C ILE A 92 7.57 -0.30 -11.60
N PHE A 93 6.49 -0.67 -12.28
CA PHE A 93 6.26 -1.99 -12.84
C PHE A 93 6.26 -1.94 -14.38
N SER A 94 7.00 -2.88 -14.97
CA SER A 94 6.98 -3.13 -16.41
C SER A 94 5.79 -3.99 -16.83
N ASN A 95 5.22 -4.74 -15.88
CA ASN A 95 3.95 -5.42 -16.02
C ASN A 95 3.23 -5.40 -14.67
N PHE A 96 1.94 -5.07 -14.68
CA PHE A 96 1.08 -5.15 -13.52
C PHE A 96 -0.32 -5.52 -13.99
N THR A 97 -0.76 -6.72 -13.62
CA THR A 97 -2.05 -7.29 -14.01
C THR A 97 -2.81 -7.67 -12.75
N VAL A 98 -4.08 -7.27 -12.68
CA VAL A 98 -4.99 -7.64 -11.60
C VAL A 98 -6.13 -8.49 -12.18
N GLU A 99 -6.21 -9.74 -11.74
CA GLU A 99 -7.34 -10.63 -12.03
C GLU A 99 -8.28 -10.66 -10.83
N LEU A 100 -9.55 -10.34 -11.06
CA LEU A 100 -10.61 -10.35 -10.06
C LEU A 100 -11.60 -11.46 -10.41
N LYS A 101 -11.93 -12.31 -9.43
CA LYS A 101 -13.04 -13.27 -9.55
C LYS A 101 -14.15 -12.90 -8.59
N ILE A 102 -15.31 -12.62 -9.17
CA ILE A 102 -16.53 -12.28 -8.44
C ILE A 102 -17.63 -13.19 -8.97
N ASN A 103 -18.00 -14.22 -8.20
CA ASN A 103 -18.93 -15.26 -8.63
C ASN A 103 -18.45 -15.92 -9.95
N ASN A 104 -19.23 -15.82 -11.04
CA ASN A 104 -18.89 -16.37 -12.35
C ASN A 104 -18.13 -15.37 -13.26
N TYR A 105 -17.87 -14.15 -12.79
CA TYR A 105 -17.16 -13.14 -13.55
C TYR A 105 -15.66 -13.23 -13.27
N THR A 106 -14.87 -13.17 -14.34
CA THR A 106 -13.43 -12.94 -14.29
C THR A 106 -13.14 -11.62 -14.98
N ILE A 107 -12.54 -10.69 -14.26
CA ILE A 107 -12.23 -9.33 -14.71
C ILE A 107 -10.72 -9.18 -14.69
N ILE A 108 -10.14 -8.66 -15.76
CA ILE A 108 -8.70 -8.45 -15.88
C ILE A 108 -8.47 -6.97 -16.09
N LEU A 109 -7.73 -6.36 -15.16
CA LEU A 109 -7.28 -4.98 -15.24
C LEU A 109 -5.77 -4.94 -15.49
N THR A 110 -5.33 -4.05 -16.35
CA THR A 110 -3.92 -3.79 -16.65
C THR A 110 -3.65 -2.29 -16.56
N LEU A 111 -2.38 -1.89 -16.63
CA LEU A 111 -2.01 -0.48 -16.65
C LEU A 111 -2.55 0.29 -17.88
N GLU A 112 -2.90 -0.41 -18.95
CA GLU A 112 -3.47 0.18 -20.17
C GLU A 112 -5.01 0.06 -20.22
N ASN A 113 -5.57 -0.87 -19.46
CA ASN A 113 -7.01 -1.12 -19.35
C ASN A 113 -7.35 -1.22 -17.86
N ASP A 114 -7.42 -0.06 -17.22
CA ASP A 114 -7.53 0.09 -15.79
C ASP A 114 -8.97 0.10 -15.28
N SER A 115 -9.97 0.01 -16.17
CA SER A 115 -11.39 0.00 -15.80
C SER A 115 -12.16 -1.14 -16.47
N ALA A 116 -13.13 -1.70 -15.75
CA ALA A 116 -14.07 -2.69 -16.29
C ALA A 116 -15.44 -2.62 -15.63
N HIS A 117 -16.47 -3.07 -16.37
CA HIS A 117 -17.84 -3.12 -15.88
C HIS A 117 -18.28 -4.55 -15.55
N VAL A 118 -19.07 -4.70 -14.49
CA VAL A 118 -19.67 -5.96 -14.09
C VAL A 118 -21.11 -5.77 -13.62
N SER A 119 -22.02 -6.60 -14.12
CA SER A 119 -23.41 -6.60 -13.67
C SER A 119 -23.57 -7.53 -12.47
N LEU A 120 -23.88 -6.94 -11.31
CA LEU A 120 -24.06 -7.65 -10.05
C LEU A 120 -25.53 -7.54 -9.61
N VAL A 121 -26.03 -8.63 -9.04
CA VAL A 121 -27.31 -8.65 -8.35
C VAL A 121 -27.10 -8.36 -6.87
N ASN A 122 -28.17 -8.05 -6.16
CA ASN A 122 -28.10 -7.84 -4.73
C ASN A 122 -27.61 -9.13 -4.04
N GLY A 123 -26.65 -9.00 -3.13
CA GLY A 123 -26.04 -10.15 -2.49
C GLY A 123 -24.64 -9.88 -1.94
N SER A 124 -24.09 -10.87 -1.24
CA SER A 124 -22.72 -10.82 -0.72
C SER A 124 -21.80 -11.67 -1.58
N TYR A 125 -20.64 -11.12 -1.92
CA TYR A 125 -19.65 -11.75 -2.78
C TYR A 125 -18.29 -11.74 -2.11
N ASN A 126 -17.60 -12.87 -2.19
CA ASN A 126 -16.15 -12.92 -1.98
C ASN A 126 -15.46 -12.61 -3.31
N VAL A 127 -14.56 -11.65 -3.29
CA VAL A 127 -13.76 -11.24 -4.43
C VAL A 127 -12.36 -11.82 -4.25
N SER A 128 -11.98 -12.76 -5.11
CA SER A 128 -10.58 -13.21 -5.17
C SER A 128 -9.80 -12.24 -6.05
N ILE A 129 -8.73 -11.69 -5.51
CA ILE A 129 -7.84 -10.74 -6.19
C ILE A 129 -6.51 -11.44 -6.38
N LEU A 130 -6.06 -11.59 -7.63
CA LEU A 130 -4.74 -12.08 -7.99
C LEU A 130 -3.98 -10.94 -8.68
N ILE A 131 -2.86 -10.54 -8.11
CA ILE A 131 -1.95 -9.58 -8.74
C ILE A 131 -0.77 -10.36 -9.30
N ILE A 132 -0.44 -10.13 -10.56
CA ILE A 132 0.75 -10.63 -11.23
C ILE A 132 1.57 -9.42 -11.66
N TYR A 133 2.84 -9.37 -11.29
CA TYR A 133 3.68 -8.21 -11.55
C TYR A 133 5.10 -8.57 -11.98
N GLN A 134 5.73 -7.60 -12.65
CA GLN A 134 7.17 -7.54 -12.89
C GLN A 134 7.67 -6.12 -12.63
N VAL A 135 8.56 -5.95 -11.65
CA VAL A 135 9.22 -4.67 -11.38
C VAL A 135 10.08 -4.27 -12.58
N SER A 136 10.03 -2.99 -12.95
CA SER A 136 10.91 -2.43 -13.98
C SER A 136 12.38 -2.63 -13.62
N GLN A 137 13.25 -2.71 -14.62
CA GLN A 137 14.72 -2.76 -14.39
C GLN A 137 15.25 -1.43 -13.83
N HIS A 138 14.54 -0.33 -14.09
CA HIS A 138 14.84 1.01 -13.61
C HIS A 138 13.57 1.63 -13.02
N PRO A 139 13.08 1.12 -11.86
CA PRO A 139 11.87 1.65 -11.26
C PRO A 139 12.09 3.12 -10.84
N SER A 140 11.06 3.95 -11.02
CA SER A 140 11.11 5.37 -10.71
C SER A 140 9.79 5.83 -10.09
N GLY A 141 9.78 7.06 -9.54
CA GLY A 141 8.62 7.59 -8.82
C GLY A 141 8.59 7.19 -7.35
N ASP A 142 7.40 6.92 -6.83
CA ASP A 142 7.18 6.62 -5.40
C ASP A 142 7.63 5.19 -5.07
N LEU A 143 8.89 5.04 -4.63
CA LEU A 143 9.47 3.72 -4.30
C LEU A 143 9.00 3.18 -2.95
N ASN A 144 8.29 3.98 -2.15
CA ASN A 144 7.74 3.60 -0.86
C ASN A 144 6.27 4.04 -0.79
N VAL A 145 5.36 3.06 -0.90
CA VAL A 145 3.91 3.28 -0.82
C VAL A 145 3.37 2.54 0.39
N ASN A 146 2.48 3.19 1.15
CA ASN A 146 1.88 2.61 2.35
C ASN A 146 0.38 2.92 2.39
N ASN A 147 -0.44 1.87 2.48
CA ASN A 147 -1.90 1.93 2.60
C ASN A 147 -2.60 2.80 1.54
N GLU A 148 -2.07 2.84 0.32
CA GLU A 148 -2.69 3.52 -0.82
C GLU A 148 -3.77 2.60 -1.43
N PRO A 149 -4.98 3.10 -1.75
CA PRO A 149 -6.03 2.28 -2.35
C PRO A 149 -5.62 1.85 -3.76
N LEU A 150 -5.70 0.55 -4.04
CA LEU A 150 -5.34 -0.01 -5.34
C LEU A 150 -6.56 -0.20 -6.26
N LEU A 151 -7.69 -0.60 -5.68
CA LEU A 151 -8.91 -0.93 -6.42
C LEU A 151 -10.09 -0.21 -5.80
N ILE A 152 -11.01 0.26 -6.64
CA ILE A 152 -12.31 0.79 -6.22
C ILE A 152 -13.43 0.14 -7.01
N ILE A 153 -14.58 -0.04 -6.38
CA ILE A 153 -15.83 -0.43 -7.03
C ILE A 153 -16.89 0.61 -6.72
N HIS A 154 -17.62 1.05 -7.74
CA HIS A 154 -18.74 1.97 -7.57
C HIS A 154 -19.84 1.67 -8.60
N PRO A 155 -21.09 2.09 -8.36
CA PRO A 155 -22.14 2.02 -9.38
C PRO A 155 -21.67 2.74 -10.65
N GLN A 156 -22.02 2.20 -11.81
CA GLN A 156 -21.90 2.94 -13.06
C GLN A 156 -22.82 4.16 -12.94
N GLY A 157 -22.24 5.36 -12.90
CA GLY A 157 -23.03 6.58 -12.94
C GLY A 157 -23.84 6.62 -14.24
N GLU A 158 -25.06 7.16 -14.20
CA GLU A 158 -25.58 7.79 -15.40
C GLU A 158 -24.61 8.92 -15.73
N ASP A 159 -24.01 8.89 -16.91
CA ASP A 159 -23.18 9.98 -17.42
C ASP A 159 -23.99 11.28 -17.36
N ASN A 160 -23.86 12.04 -16.28
CA ASN A 160 -24.31 13.41 -16.23
C ASN A 160 -23.30 14.23 -17.02
N ASN A 161 -23.42 14.15 -18.36
CA ASN A 161 -22.89 15.15 -19.28
C ASN A 161 -23.23 16.54 -18.72
N SER A 162 -22.21 17.25 -18.24
CA SER A 162 -22.28 18.70 -17.97
C SER A 162 -21.53 19.43 -19.07
#